data_AF-A0A9D0CFE2-F1
#
_entry.id   AF-A0A9D0CFE2-F1
#
_cell.length_a   1.000
_cell.length_b   1.000
_cell.length_c   1.000
_cell.angle_alpha   90.00
_cell.angle_beta   90.00
_cell.angle_gamma   90.00
#
_symmetry.space_group_name_H-M   'P 1'
#
loop_
_entity.id
_entity.type
_entity.pdbx_description
1 polymer ?
#
loop_
_entity_poly.entity_id
_entity_poly.type
_entity_poly.pdbx_seq_one_letter_code
_entity_poly.pdbx_strand_id
1 'polypeptide(L)'
;MAKKKKTVKVKKPNQVKAFFKNQQTHLAFGVFLVLFSIFLFTSFASFFSHWYQDQSQLVDFANRNLQVKNILGKIGAYISHFFIYNGYGIAAFIIPLLTLITGLFLILDIPLKKARKIAFWSILAMIWMSVSTALIFNKNALVSGINGYELNDFLQVYIGKIGVILLLSLLLLLFLIFKLKWQ
;
A
#
# COMPACT_ATOMS: atom_id res chain seq x y z
N MET A 1 47.52 -42.97 17.65
CA MET A 1 46.18 -42.35 17.42
C MET A 1 46.32 -40.83 17.46
N ALA A 2 46.27 -40.14 16.32
CA ALA A 2 46.40 -38.69 16.25
C ALA A 2 45.04 -37.99 16.42
N LYS A 3 44.90 -37.10 17.42
CA LYS A 3 43.69 -36.30 17.66
C LYS A 3 43.50 -35.25 16.56
N LYS A 4 42.42 -35.37 15.79
CA LYS A 4 42.02 -34.38 14.76
C LYS A 4 41.58 -33.07 15.44
N LYS A 5 42.32 -31.98 15.19
CA LYS A 5 41.99 -30.62 15.67
C LYS A 5 40.72 -30.13 14.94
N LYS A 6 39.63 -29.92 15.68
CA LYS A 6 38.41 -29.29 15.13
C LYS A 6 38.68 -27.81 14.88
N THR A 7 38.77 -27.41 13.61
CA THR A 7 38.77 -26.01 13.20
C THR A 7 37.39 -25.39 13.45
N VAL A 8 37.29 -24.47 14.40
CA VAL A 8 36.09 -23.67 14.65
C VAL A 8 35.96 -22.65 13.51
N LYS A 9 34.94 -22.80 12.66
CA LYS A 9 34.58 -21.78 11.67
C LYS A 9 34.05 -20.54 12.41
N VAL A 10 34.85 -19.49 12.47
CA VAL A 10 34.44 -18.17 12.95
C VAL A 10 33.36 -17.64 12.00
N LYS A 11 32.10 -17.59 12.45
CA LYS A 11 31.01 -16.94 11.71
C LYS A 11 31.30 -15.44 11.65
N LYS A 12 31.70 -14.93 10.47
CA LYS A 12 31.80 -13.49 10.24
C LYS A 12 30.46 -12.83 10.61
N PRO A 13 30.42 -11.77 11.43
CA PRO A 13 29.18 -11.09 11.75
C PRO A 13 28.59 -10.55 10.44
N ASN A 14 27.30 -10.86 10.17
CA ASN A 14 26.59 -10.37 8.98
C ASN A 14 26.58 -8.84 8.98
N GLN A 15 27.48 -8.23 8.22
CA GLN A 15 27.65 -6.77 8.10
C GLN A 15 26.35 -6.07 7.72
N VAL A 16 25.49 -6.72 6.93
CA VAL A 16 24.14 -6.24 6.59
C VAL A 16 23.27 -6.07 7.84
N LYS A 17 23.28 -7.04 8.77
CA LYS A 17 22.52 -6.94 10.04
C LYS A 17 23.09 -5.87 10.97
N ALA A 18 24.39 -5.61 10.91
CA ALA A 18 25.03 -4.54 11.69
C ALA A 18 24.70 -3.14 11.11
N PHE A 19 24.65 -3.02 9.78
CA PHE A 19 24.27 -1.79 9.09
C PHE A 19 22.85 -1.35 9.47
N PHE A 20 21.86 -2.26 9.39
CA PHE A 20 20.48 -1.99 9.82
C PHE A 20 20.30 -1.80 11.33
N LYS A 21 21.35 -2.01 12.14
CA LYS A 21 21.33 -1.76 13.59
C LYS A 21 21.84 -0.37 13.95
N ASN A 22 22.37 0.39 12.98
CA ASN A 22 22.86 1.73 13.20
C ASN A 22 21.68 2.72 13.28
N GLN A 23 21.59 3.47 14.38
CA GLN A 23 20.56 4.48 14.62
C GLN A 23 20.50 5.53 13.49
N GLN A 24 21.64 5.92 12.92
CA GLN A 24 21.68 6.87 11.80
C GLN A 24 20.99 6.31 10.54
N THR A 25 21.17 5.02 10.25
CA THR A 25 20.52 4.37 9.10
C THR A 25 19.01 4.25 9.29
N HIS A 26 18.58 3.98 10.52
CA HIS A 26 17.16 3.89 10.87
C HIS A 26 16.47 5.25 10.72
N LEU A 27 17.10 6.32 11.21
CA LEU A 27 16.63 7.69 11.05
C LEU A 27 16.57 8.10 9.57
N ALA A 28 17.65 7.86 8.81
CA ALA A 28 17.71 8.18 7.39
C ALA A 28 16.62 7.45 6.59
N PHE A 29 16.39 6.17 6.89
CA PHE A 29 15.31 5.40 6.27
C PHE A 29 13.92 5.91 6.67
N GLY A 30 13.74 6.32 7.92
CA GLY A 30 12.50 6.97 8.38
C GLY A 30 12.20 8.26 7.63
N VAL A 31 13.18 9.15 7.47
CA VAL A 31 13.07 10.40 6.70
C VAL A 31 12.74 10.11 5.24
N PHE A 32 13.43 9.14 4.63
CA PHE A 32 13.12 8.69 3.27
C PHE A 32 11.66 8.25 3.12
N LEU A 33 11.13 7.44 4.05
CA LEU A 33 9.74 6.98 4.00
C LEU A 33 8.73 8.13 4.14
N VAL A 34 9.02 9.13 4.99
CA VAL A 34 8.16 10.32 5.11
C VAL A 34 8.12 11.10 3.80
N LEU A 35 9.28 11.38 3.19
CA LEU A 35 9.35 12.07 1.90
C LEU A 35 8.69 11.26 0.79
N PHE A 36 8.91 9.95 0.77
CA PHE A 36 8.29 9.05 -0.20
C PHE A 36 6.76 8.99 -0.02
N SER A 37 6.26 9.06 1.22
CA SER A 37 4.83 9.17 1.45
C SER A 37 4.24 10.47 0.90
N ILE A 38 4.91 11.60 1.06
CA ILE A 38 4.45 12.89 0.52
C ILE A 38 4.43 12.81 -1.02
N PHE A 39 5.49 12.24 -1.61
CA PHE A 39 5.56 11.96 -3.05
C PHE A 39 4.34 11.14 -3.50
N LEU A 40 4.01 10.05 -2.82
CA LEU A 40 2.85 9.23 -3.15
C LEU A 40 1.52 10.00 -3.02
N PHE A 41 1.32 10.76 -1.92
CA PHE A 41 0.11 11.56 -1.72
C PHE A 41 -0.09 12.58 -2.85
N THR A 42 0.94 13.35 -3.18
CA THR A 42 0.89 14.35 -4.26
C THR A 42 0.62 13.69 -5.60
N SER A 43 1.24 12.55 -5.87
CA SER A 43 1.05 11.83 -7.12
C SER A 43 -0.38 11.30 -7.26
N PHE A 44 -0.89 10.68 -6.20
CA PHE A 44 -2.23 10.11 -6.16
C PHE A 44 -3.30 11.20 -6.30
N ALA A 45 -3.16 12.31 -5.57
CA ALA A 45 -4.06 13.46 -5.69
C ALA A 45 -4.06 14.04 -7.11
N SER A 46 -2.88 14.16 -7.73
CA SER A 46 -2.74 14.68 -9.10
C SER A 46 -3.39 13.76 -10.15
N PHE A 47 -3.37 12.45 -9.93
CA PHE A 47 -3.90 11.46 -10.86
C PHE A 47 -5.42 11.57 -11.04
N PHE A 48 -6.19 11.86 -9.98
CA PHE A 48 -7.66 11.96 -10.09
C PHE A 48 -8.13 13.02 -11.10
N SER A 49 -7.37 14.10 -11.28
CA SER A 49 -7.69 15.16 -12.25
C SER A 49 -7.29 14.83 -13.69
N HIS A 50 -6.28 13.97 -13.89
CA HIS A 50 -5.63 13.76 -15.20
C HIS A 50 -5.55 12.30 -15.66
N TRP A 51 -6.20 11.37 -14.94
CA TRP A 51 -6.06 9.92 -15.10
C TRP A 51 -6.18 9.43 -16.55
N TYR A 52 -7.16 9.93 -17.31
CA TYR A 52 -7.41 9.50 -18.69
C TYR A 52 -6.26 9.89 -19.63
N GLN A 53 -5.78 11.12 -19.48
CA GLN A 53 -4.68 11.65 -20.28
C GLN A 53 -3.38 10.93 -19.92
N ASP A 54 -3.09 10.79 -18.63
CA ASP A 54 -1.89 10.10 -18.15
C ASP A 54 -1.87 8.62 -18.58
N GLN A 55 -3.00 7.92 -18.53
CA GLN A 55 -3.10 6.51 -18.93
C GLN A 55 -2.71 6.28 -20.39
N SER A 56 -3.19 7.12 -21.32
CA SER A 56 -2.86 7.01 -22.75
C SER A 56 -1.35 7.16 -23.04
N GLN A 57 -0.63 7.91 -22.20
CA GLN A 57 0.79 8.20 -22.37
C GLN A 57 1.70 7.16 -21.70
N LEU A 58 1.15 6.27 -20.84
CA LEU A 58 1.93 5.24 -20.15
C LEU A 58 2.35 4.07 -21.06
N VAL A 59 1.70 3.91 -22.23
CA VAL A 59 2.01 2.85 -23.20
C VAL A 59 3.45 2.98 -23.71
N ASP A 60 3.97 4.20 -23.81
CA ASP A 60 5.33 4.48 -24.30
C ASP A 60 6.13 5.27 -23.25
N PHE A 61 6.36 4.60 -22.11
CA PHE A 61 7.05 5.19 -20.95
C PHE A 61 8.45 5.75 -21.30
N ALA A 62 9.18 5.06 -22.19
CA ALA A 62 10.55 5.42 -22.58
C ALA A 62 10.63 6.70 -23.45
N ASN A 63 9.55 7.05 -24.13
CA ASN A 63 9.51 8.18 -25.05
C ASN A 63 9.43 9.52 -24.31
N ARG A 64 10.57 10.21 -24.18
CA ARG A 64 10.69 11.48 -23.45
C ARG A 64 9.78 12.60 -23.95
N ASN A 65 9.29 12.52 -25.19
CA ASN A 65 8.46 13.56 -25.79
C ASN A 65 7.01 13.51 -25.30
N LEU A 66 6.57 12.38 -24.73
CA LEU A 66 5.23 12.24 -24.16
C LEU A 66 5.18 12.91 -22.79
N GLN A 67 4.38 13.97 -22.69
CA GLN A 67 4.19 14.71 -21.45
C GLN A 67 2.98 14.14 -20.69
N VAL A 68 3.20 13.80 -19.43
CA VAL A 68 2.13 13.48 -18.47
C VAL A 68 1.80 14.74 -17.65
N LYS A 69 0.57 14.81 -17.14
CA LYS A 69 0.11 15.93 -16.33
C LYS A 69 0.21 15.69 -14.83
N ASN A 70 0.59 14.48 -14.41
CA ASN A 70 0.91 14.22 -13.01
C ASN A 70 2.02 15.17 -12.54
N ILE A 71 1.82 15.85 -11.40
CA ILE A 71 2.75 16.85 -10.84
C ILE A 71 4.16 16.27 -10.67
N LEU A 72 4.26 14.96 -10.39
CA LEU A 72 5.53 14.25 -10.19
C LEU A 72 6.05 13.55 -11.45
N GLY A 73 5.53 13.94 -12.61
CA GLY A 73 5.93 13.42 -13.90
C GLY A 73 5.55 11.95 -14.11
N LYS A 74 6.26 11.29 -15.04
CA LYS A 74 5.91 9.94 -15.52
C LYS A 74 5.94 8.88 -14.44
N ILE A 75 6.90 8.99 -13.51
CA ILE A 75 7.03 8.04 -12.40
C ILE A 75 5.79 8.14 -11.50
N GLY A 76 5.36 9.36 -11.18
CA GLY A 76 4.14 9.58 -10.43
C GLY A 76 2.91 9.03 -11.14
N ALA A 77 2.74 9.35 -12.43
CA ALA A 77 1.65 8.84 -13.25
C ALA A 77 1.59 7.30 -13.26
N TYR A 78 2.73 6.64 -13.44
CA TYR A 78 2.83 5.18 -13.45
C TYR A 78 2.47 4.56 -12.10
N ILE A 79 3.05 5.08 -11.00
CA ILE A 79 2.78 4.58 -9.66
C ILE A 79 1.31 4.78 -9.28
N SER A 80 0.73 5.93 -9.64
CA SER A 80 -0.67 6.24 -9.40
C SER A 80 -1.60 5.33 -10.21
N HIS A 81 -1.31 5.12 -11.49
CA HIS A 81 -2.05 4.17 -12.32
C HIS A 81 -2.00 2.75 -11.74
N PHE A 82 -0.84 2.30 -11.27
CA PHE A 82 -0.68 0.99 -10.65
C PHE A 82 -1.52 0.84 -9.37
N PHE A 83 -1.43 1.79 -8.43
CA PHE A 83 -2.10 1.65 -7.13
C PHE A 83 -3.57 2.06 -7.14
N ILE A 84 -3.95 3.09 -7.90
CA ILE A 84 -5.31 3.61 -7.96
C ILE A 84 -6.10 2.85 -9.01
N TYR A 85 -5.72 2.97 -10.28
CA TYR A 85 -6.53 2.42 -11.38
C TYR A 85 -6.50 0.88 -11.39
N ASN A 86 -5.32 0.27 -11.51
CA ASN A 86 -5.19 -1.19 -11.48
C ASN A 86 -5.41 -1.78 -10.08
N GLY A 87 -5.12 -0.99 -9.04
CA GLY A 87 -5.18 -1.43 -7.65
C GLY A 87 -6.56 -1.27 -7.00
N TYR A 88 -6.63 -0.38 -6.02
CA TYR A 88 -7.74 -0.30 -5.05
C TYR A 88 -8.52 1.02 -5.11
N GLY A 89 -8.35 1.81 -6.18
CA GLY A 89 -9.05 3.07 -6.38
C GLY A 89 -8.75 4.10 -5.30
N ILE A 90 -9.79 4.76 -4.77
CA ILE A 90 -9.64 5.77 -3.69
C ILE A 90 -9.05 5.15 -2.42
N ALA A 91 -9.32 3.87 -2.16
CA ALA A 91 -8.79 3.19 -0.97
C ALA A 91 -7.25 3.09 -0.99
N ALA A 92 -6.61 3.26 -2.16
CA ALA A 92 -5.16 3.24 -2.29
C ALA A 92 -4.45 4.34 -1.48
N PHE A 93 -5.12 5.43 -1.09
CA PHE A 93 -4.57 6.46 -0.19
C PHE A 93 -4.17 5.93 1.20
N ILE A 94 -4.63 4.74 1.57
CA ILE A 94 -4.16 4.05 2.78
C ILE A 94 -2.67 3.70 2.67
N ILE A 95 -2.14 3.44 1.48
CA ILE A 95 -0.73 3.07 1.25
C ILE A 95 0.23 4.20 1.62
N PRO A 96 0.09 5.44 1.10
CA PRO A 96 0.93 6.55 1.55
C PRO A 96 0.73 6.82 3.04
N LEU A 97 -0.49 6.76 3.57
CA LEU A 97 -0.70 6.92 5.02
C LEU A 97 0.07 5.90 5.86
N LEU A 98 0.07 4.62 5.47
CA LEU A 98 0.84 3.58 6.15
C LEU A 98 2.35 3.81 6.03
N THR A 99 2.80 4.29 4.87
CA THR A 99 4.20 4.63 4.62
C THR A 99 4.63 5.79 5.54
N LEU A 100 3.79 6.82 5.68
CA LEU A 100 4.00 7.95 6.58
C LEU A 100 4.11 7.50 8.03
N ILE A 101 3.14 6.73 8.52
CA ILE A 101 3.12 6.22 9.89
C ILE A 101 4.37 5.38 10.17
N THR A 102 4.77 4.53 9.22
CA THR A 102 5.98 3.72 9.36
C THR A 102 7.23 4.59 9.43
N GLY A 103 7.36 5.60 8.55
CA GLY A 103 8.47 6.57 8.59
C GLY A 103 8.55 7.32 9.91
N LEU A 104 7.41 7.83 10.41
CA LEU A 104 7.34 8.52 11.70
C LEU A 104 7.72 7.59 12.87
N PHE A 105 7.29 6.33 12.85
CA PHE A 105 7.64 5.38 13.90
C PHE A 105 9.13 5.08 13.92
N LEU A 106 9.79 5.04 12.76
CA LEU A 106 11.24 4.88 12.69
C LEU A 106 11.99 6.11 13.25
N ILE A 107 11.51 7.32 12.94
CA ILE A 107 12.12 8.57 13.40
C ILE A 107 11.95 8.73 14.92
N LEU A 108 10.76 8.40 15.45
CA LEU A 108 10.42 8.51 16.87
C LEU A 108 10.88 7.30 17.70
N ASP A 109 11.59 6.35 17.09
CA ASP A 109 12.04 5.09 17.71
C ASP A 109 10.89 4.31 18.40
N ILE A 110 9.69 4.37 17.81
CA ILE A 110 8.51 3.64 18.28
C ILE A 110 8.60 2.19 17.77
N PRO A 111 8.29 1.18 18.61
CA PRO A 111 8.39 -0.22 18.20
C PRO A 111 7.50 -0.52 16.98
N LEU A 112 8.12 -0.99 15.88
CA LEU A 112 7.46 -1.36 14.62
C LEU A 112 6.36 -2.43 14.77
N LYS A 113 6.32 -3.16 15.90
CA LYS A 113 5.21 -4.05 16.22
C LYS A 113 3.87 -3.31 16.24
N LYS A 114 3.84 -2.05 16.69
CA LYS A 114 2.65 -1.18 16.66
C LYS A 114 2.28 -0.82 15.21
N ALA A 115 3.25 -0.43 14.39
CA ALA A 115 3.04 -0.12 12.97
C ALA A 115 2.48 -1.32 12.19
N ARG A 116 3.00 -2.53 12.44
CA ARG A 116 2.49 -3.76 11.81
C ARG A 116 1.02 -4.02 12.14
N LYS A 117 0.61 -3.76 13.40
CA LYS A 117 -0.80 -3.89 13.80
C LYS A 117 -1.68 -2.89 13.04
N ILE A 118 -1.24 -1.63 12.94
CA ILE A 118 -1.96 -0.60 12.17
C ILE A 118 -2.06 -1.01 10.70
N ALA A 119 -0.95 -1.42 10.09
CA ALA A 119 -0.89 -1.88 8.69
C ALA A 119 -1.86 -3.02 8.40
N PHE A 120 -1.93 -4.03 9.28
CA PHE A 120 -2.85 -5.15 9.12
C PHE A 120 -4.31 -4.68 9.04
N TRP A 121 -4.76 -3.85 9.99
CA TRP A 121 -6.13 -3.34 10.00
C TRP A 121 -6.42 -2.39 8.84
N SER A 122 -5.43 -1.59 8.44
CA SER A 122 -5.55 -0.67 7.31
C SER A 122 -5.65 -1.39 5.97
N ILE A 123 -4.89 -2.48 5.75
CA ILE A 123 -5.00 -3.27 4.51
C ILE A 123 -6.38 -3.95 4.40
N LEU A 124 -6.89 -4.48 5.51
CA LEU A 124 -8.27 -5.01 5.56
C LEU A 124 -9.29 -3.93 5.21
N ALA A 125 -9.16 -2.74 5.80
CA ALA A 125 -10.03 -1.60 5.49
C ALA A 125 -9.90 -1.16 4.02
N MET A 126 -8.70 -1.23 3.44
CA MET A 126 -8.46 -0.88 2.03
C MET A 126 -9.21 -1.82 1.08
N ILE A 127 -9.09 -3.14 1.29
CA ILE A 127 -9.80 -4.13 0.48
C ILE A 127 -11.31 -3.95 0.65
N TRP A 128 -11.78 -3.81 1.90
CA TRP A 128 -13.20 -3.60 2.18
C TRP A 128 -13.74 -2.33 1.49
N MET A 129 -13.05 -1.20 1.60
CA MET A 129 -13.46 0.06 0.95
C MET A 129 -13.48 -0.06 -0.57
N SER A 130 -12.49 -0.73 -1.16
CA SER A 130 -12.38 -0.96 -2.60
C SER A 130 -13.56 -1.79 -3.13
N VAL A 131 -13.94 -2.87 -2.46
CA VAL A 131 -15.10 -3.71 -2.85
C VAL A 131 -16.42 -2.98 -2.58
N SER A 132 -16.57 -2.31 -1.42
CA SER A 132 -17.76 -1.53 -1.08
C SER A 132 -18.03 -0.40 -2.08
N THR A 133 -16.98 0.29 -2.52
CA THR A 133 -17.12 1.33 -3.54
C THR A 133 -17.45 0.76 -4.92
N ALA A 134 -16.94 -0.42 -5.30
CA ALA A 134 -17.34 -1.11 -6.52
C ALA A 134 -18.83 -1.49 -6.53
N LEU A 135 -19.39 -1.86 -5.37
CA LEU A 135 -20.79 -2.19 -5.23
C LEU A 135 -21.71 -0.96 -5.42
N ILE A 136 -21.26 0.23 -4.99
CA ILE A 136 -22.03 1.48 -5.06
C ILE A 136 -21.86 2.17 -6.43
N PHE A 137 -20.62 2.35 -6.87
CA PHE A 137 -20.25 3.14 -8.06
C PHE A 137 -19.95 2.24 -9.25
N ASN A 138 -20.95 1.45 -9.64
CA ASN A 138 -20.84 0.39 -10.64
C ASN A 138 -20.02 0.83 -11.89
N LYS A 139 -19.01 0.03 -12.25
CA LYS A 139 -18.08 0.23 -13.38
C LYS A 139 -17.16 1.47 -13.32
N ASN A 140 -16.95 2.08 -12.15
CA ASN A 140 -16.00 3.19 -12.01
C ASN A 140 -14.66 2.74 -11.40
N ALA A 141 -13.73 2.31 -12.26
CA ALA A 141 -12.40 1.83 -11.87
C ALA A 141 -11.56 2.87 -11.10
N LEU A 142 -11.83 4.16 -11.24
CA LEU A 142 -11.15 5.17 -10.42
C LEU A 142 -11.50 5.09 -8.93
N VAL A 143 -12.76 4.77 -8.65
CA VAL A 143 -13.29 4.81 -7.28
C VAL A 143 -12.96 3.50 -6.58
N SER A 144 -13.26 2.38 -7.24
CA SER A 144 -13.06 1.04 -6.68
C SER A 144 -11.70 0.44 -6.96
N GLY A 145 -11.00 0.89 -8.00
CA GLY A 145 -9.92 0.12 -8.61
C GLY A 145 -10.43 -1.06 -9.43
N ILE A 146 -9.59 -1.57 -10.32
CA ILE A 146 -9.87 -2.81 -11.08
C ILE A 146 -9.99 -4.00 -10.11
N ASN A 147 -9.07 -4.16 -9.16
CA ASN A 147 -9.13 -5.28 -8.22
C ASN A 147 -10.42 -5.27 -7.38
N GLY A 148 -10.89 -4.09 -6.95
CA GLY A 148 -12.14 -3.95 -6.21
C GLY A 148 -13.36 -4.29 -7.05
N TYR A 149 -13.35 -3.86 -8.32
CA TYR A 149 -14.40 -4.17 -9.28
C TYR A 149 -14.47 -5.67 -9.57
N GLU A 150 -13.34 -6.30 -9.92
CA GLU A 150 -13.28 -7.73 -10.24
C GLU A 150 -13.67 -8.59 -9.04
N LEU A 151 -13.22 -8.24 -7.84
CA LEU A 151 -13.59 -8.98 -6.64
C LEU A 151 -15.09 -8.83 -6.33
N ASN A 152 -15.66 -7.65 -6.51
CA ASN A 152 -17.09 -7.43 -6.36
C ASN A 152 -17.91 -8.19 -7.42
N ASP A 153 -17.47 -8.18 -8.68
CA ASP A 153 -18.11 -8.91 -9.78
C ASP A 153 -18.08 -10.42 -9.53
N PHE A 154 -16.90 -10.94 -9.16
CA PHE A 154 -16.73 -12.32 -8.72
C PHE A 154 -17.71 -12.67 -7.59
N LEU A 155 -17.74 -11.90 -6.50
CA LEU A 155 -18.64 -12.16 -5.38
C LEU A 155 -20.12 -12.12 -5.78
N GLN A 156 -20.52 -11.18 -6.65
CA GLN A 156 -21.90 -11.10 -7.13
C GLN A 156 -22.32 -12.32 -7.95
N VAL A 157 -21.40 -12.95 -8.69
CA VAL A 157 -21.68 -14.20 -9.42
C VAL A 157 -22.00 -15.36 -8.47
N TYR A 158 -21.29 -15.46 -7.33
CA TYR A 158 -21.46 -16.61 -6.42
C TYR A 158 -22.56 -16.43 -5.37
N ILE A 159 -22.68 -15.25 -4.77
CA ILE A 159 -23.60 -15.01 -3.63
C ILE A 159 -24.68 -13.97 -3.93
N GLY A 160 -24.69 -13.41 -5.14
CA GLY A 160 -25.63 -12.37 -5.55
C GLY A 160 -25.37 -11.03 -4.87
N LYS A 161 -25.97 -9.95 -5.41
CA LYS A 161 -25.80 -8.59 -4.88
C LYS A 161 -26.19 -8.46 -3.40
N ILE A 162 -27.30 -9.08 -2.99
CA ILE A 162 -27.76 -9.08 -1.59
C ILE A 162 -26.75 -9.81 -0.69
N GLY A 163 -26.20 -10.95 -1.14
CA GLY A 163 -25.17 -11.66 -0.41
C GLY A 163 -23.91 -10.82 -0.21
N VAL A 164 -23.47 -10.08 -1.21
CA VAL A 164 -22.34 -9.15 -1.09
C VAL A 164 -22.62 -8.04 -0.08
N ILE A 165 -23.82 -7.45 -0.09
CA ILE A 165 -24.22 -6.43 0.90
C ILE A 165 -24.15 -7.00 2.32
N LEU A 166 -24.70 -8.19 2.54
CA LEU A 166 -24.68 -8.85 3.84
C LEU A 166 -23.25 -9.18 4.29
N LEU A 167 -22.42 -9.71 3.39
CA LEU A 167 -21.02 -10.03 3.64
C LEU A 167 -20.22 -8.78 4.03
N LEU A 168 -20.32 -7.69 3.26
CA LEU A 168 -19.62 -6.44 3.56
C LEU A 168 -20.09 -5.82 4.86
N SER A 169 -21.39 -5.87 5.15
CA SER A 169 -21.96 -5.39 6.41
C SER A 169 -21.44 -6.20 7.60
N LEU A 170 -21.41 -7.53 7.49
CA LEU A 170 -20.86 -8.41 8.50
C LEU A 170 -19.37 -8.12 8.75
N LEU A 171 -18.56 -7.99 7.69
CA LEU A 171 -17.15 -7.66 7.80
C LEU A 171 -16.92 -6.29 8.46
N LEU A 172 -17.77 -5.30 8.17
CA LEU A 172 -17.71 -3.98 8.81
C LEU A 172 -18.01 -4.09 10.31
N LEU A 173 -19.05 -4.82 10.69
CA LEU A 173 -19.40 -5.03 12.10
C LEU A 173 -18.28 -5.75 12.85
N LEU A 174 -17.73 -6.82 12.29
CA LEU A 174 -16.59 -7.54 12.88
C LEU A 174 -15.38 -6.62 13.03
N PHE A 175 -15.06 -5.83 11.99
CA PHE A 175 -13.98 -4.85 12.05
C PHE A 175 -14.17 -3.85 13.18
N LEU A 176 -15.38 -3.30 13.33
CA LEU A 176 -15.72 -2.39 14.42
C LEU A 176 -15.55 -3.07 15.78
N ILE A 177 -16.10 -4.27 15.98
CA ILE A 177 -15.99 -5.02 17.24
C ILE A 177 -14.52 -5.25 17.65
N PHE A 178 -13.69 -5.75 16.72
CA PHE A 178 -12.29 -6.04 17.04
C PHE A 178 -11.43 -4.78 17.21
N LYS A 179 -11.72 -3.70 16.46
CA LYS A 179 -10.96 -2.46 16.54
C LYS A 179 -11.35 -1.64 17.77
N LEU A 180 -12.64 -1.53 18.07
CA LEU A 180 -13.14 -0.69 19.16
C LEU A 180 -12.86 -1.26 20.53
N LYS A 181 -12.42 -2.54 20.65
CA LYS A 181 -12.15 -3.23 21.94
C LYS A 181 -13.04 -2.64 23.02
N TRP A 182 -14.32 -3.02 23.03
CA TRP A 182 -15.23 -2.60 24.09
C TRP A 182 -14.54 -2.91 25.44
N GLN A 183 -14.03 -1.86 26.08
CA GLN A 183 -13.41 -1.84 27.40
C GLN A 183 -14.37 -1.13 28.32
#